data_AF-A0A191Z0R9-F1
#
_entry.id   AF-A0A191Z0R9-F1
#
_cell.length_a   1.000
_cell.length_b   1.000
_cell.length_c   1.000
_cell.angle_alpha   90.00
_cell.angle_beta   90.00
_cell.angle_gamma   90.00
#
_symmetry.space_group_name_H-M   'P 1'
#
loop_
_entity.id
_entity.type
_entity.pdbx_description
1 polymer ?
#
loop_
_entity_poly.entity_id
_entity_poly.type
_entity_poly.pdbx_seq_one_letter_code
_entity_poly.pdbx_strand_id
1 'polypeptide(L)'
;MQQASSRLPAPDENGLRIFKNRHFVDVEVEGGNGLQTVMVEFDTRLDTYRAKSPHEQGAFGPPLYRSAAGGVWSLSKPSTYFDSNRYTVAHLPDAQGYYGVSLRSSPFNTPESGFAFRDEQHRWVRVDPAQARGDTSGPLNLTQWTDGDIWKLYRIHGPEILVFRAEVQKTGKVPLWVKRFEEPADHLYVTDSLKWVYPQHSFAERAKLLRSYNLSENQQTRLRQDLESGQMPEWAEQHKLLTQNKGDDQRFKLIAEELEPFILRLRNEGDYYDNRLNPRERYTEEFFDEYLQYAGYQRNLHGALYRTDIPSMFRGDHRTPLELARDRRMIHLKGNATGSTTRRGFSVTFSLGNAIGYKEHLGGYEHPLEYNSQANLYPARGSDSDSTVTEGNRDGSESDSDSSFVFDDAKDYPALRRNQRQGFIYAIDTRGIEVVPGWENVRLNRTGIQFDPDDLEGRISMPTRGISAERLWLVNSELSRAARVDDIYGQAGADADAIERATWAGDNMVVSYRKEVIPGEGDGIFHIPITRYDQLIDEVAASGKPVLELPKDVEVFANDIVWPVPEHYRT
;
A
#
# COMPACT_ATOMS: atom_id res chain seq x y z
N MET A 1 -8.67 -47.60 0.57
CA MET A 1 -8.91 -47.90 2.00
C MET A 1 -10.29 -48.53 2.13
N GLN A 2 -10.43 -49.72 2.71
CA GLN A 2 -11.70 -50.44 2.81
C GLN A 2 -12.14 -50.47 4.29
N GLN A 3 -13.38 -50.06 4.58
CA GLN A 3 -13.96 -49.95 5.92
C GLN A 3 -13.98 -51.32 6.64
N ALA A 4 -13.28 -51.43 7.76
CA ALA A 4 -13.29 -52.59 8.66
C ALA A 4 -14.07 -52.31 9.97
N SER A 5 -15.15 -51.53 9.91
CA SER A 5 -15.85 -51.05 11.12
C SER A 5 -16.64 -52.15 11.87
N SER A 6 -17.02 -53.26 11.24
CA SER A 6 -17.98 -54.20 11.86
C SER A 6 -17.38 -55.39 12.66
N ARG A 7 -16.06 -55.43 12.93
CA ARG A 7 -15.41 -56.57 13.63
C ARG A 7 -14.36 -56.22 14.70
N LEU A 8 -14.14 -54.95 15.00
CA LEU A 8 -13.14 -54.56 16.00
C LEU A 8 -13.78 -54.44 17.40
N PRO A 9 -13.12 -54.95 18.46
CA PRO A 9 -13.61 -54.81 19.83
C PRO A 9 -13.65 -53.35 20.26
N ALA A 10 -14.40 -53.05 21.33
CA ALA A 10 -14.45 -51.72 21.93
C ALA A 10 -13.04 -51.25 22.35
N PRO A 11 -12.77 -49.93 22.30
CA PRO A 11 -11.49 -49.39 22.74
C PRO A 11 -11.33 -49.55 24.27
N ASP A 12 -10.10 -49.73 24.72
CA ASP A 12 -9.74 -49.77 26.14
C ASP A 12 -9.70 -48.35 26.76
N GLU A 13 -9.26 -48.26 28.03
CA GLU A 13 -9.12 -46.99 28.75
C GLU A 13 -8.13 -45.99 28.11
N ASN A 14 -7.25 -46.49 27.25
CA ASN A 14 -6.29 -45.71 26.47
C ASN A 14 -6.80 -45.37 25.06
N GLY A 15 -8.01 -45.80 24.70
CA GLY A 15 -8.55 -45.62 23.35
C GLY A 15 -8.04 -46.63 22.32
N LEU A 16 -7.35 -47.70 22.75
CA LEU A 16 -6.77 -48.72 21.87
C LEU A 16 -7.74 -49.89 21.69
N ARG A 17 -7.88 -50.35 20.46
CA ARG A 17 -8.59 -51.58 20.09
C ARG A 17 -7.56 -52.64 19.75
N ILE A 18 -7.60 -53.78 20.43
CA ILE A 18 -6.66 -54.89 20.21
C ILE A 18 -7.38 -56.01 19.46
N PHE A 19 -6.95 -56.32 18.23
CA PHE A 19 -7.52 -57.41 17.46
C PHE A 19 -6.42 -58.24 16.79
N LYS A 20 -6.37 -59.54 17.10
CA LYS A 20 -5.34 -60.48 16.60
C LYS A 20 -3.92 -59.95 16.77
N ASN A 21 -3.60 -59.51 18.00
CA ASN A 21 -2.30 -58.94 18.37
C ASN A 21 -1.87 -57.68 17.59
N ARG A 22 -2.84 -56.96 17.00
CA ARG A 22 -2.64 -55.68 16.33
C ARG A 22 -3.43 -54.60 17.04
N HIS A 23 -2.84 -53.41 17.12
CA HIS A 23 -3.41 -52.25 17.78
C HIS A 23 -4.08 -51.35 16.74
N PHE A 24 -5.23 -50.81 17.09
CA PHE A 24 -5.97 -49.85 16.29
C PHE A 24 -6.48 -48.72 17.18
N VAL A 25 -6.66 -47.54 16.61
CA VAL A 25 -7.28 -46.38 17.29
C VAL A 25 -8.28 -45.72 16.36
N ASP A 26 -9.29 -45.07 16.93
CA ASP A 26 -10.20 -44.23 16.18
C ASP A 26 -9.64 -42.80 16.13
N VAL A 27 -9.39 -42.31 14.93
CA VAL A 27 -8.78 -41.01 14.66
C VAL A 27 -9.82 -40.05 14.12
N GLU A 28 -9.89 -38.85 14.70
CA GLU A 28 -10.65 -37.73 14.15
C GLU A 28 -9.88 -37.12 12.96
N VAL A 29 -10.54 -37.03 11.79
CA VAL A 29 -9.92 -36.52 10.57
C VAL A 29 -10.34 -35.07 10.35
N GLU A 30 -9.36 -34.16 10.29
CA GLU A 30 -9.61 -32.75 9.97
C GLU A 30 -10.38 -32.61 8.64
N GLY A 31 -11.50 -31.88 8.67
CA GLY A 31 -12.33 -31.60 7.49
C GLY A 31 -13.24 -32.75 7.01
N GLY A 32 -13.26 -33.89 7.71
CA GLY A 32 -14.16 -35.01 7.43
C GLY A 32 -15.30 -35.13 8.46
N ASN A 33 -16.48 -35.56 8.02
CA ASN A 33 -17.54 -35.99 8.93
C ASN A 33 -17.29 -37.46 9.34
N GLY A 34 -16.54 -37.69 10.43
CA GLY A 34 -16.49 -38.99 11.12
C GLY A 34 -15.11 -39.45 11.59
N LEU A 35 -15.12 -40.51 12.40
CA LEU A 35 -13.93 -41.20 12.91
C LEU A 35 -13.41 -42.23 11.90
N GLN A 36 -12.09 -42.33 11.75
CA GLN A 36 -11.43 -43.39 10.98
C GLN A 36 -10.64 -44.31 11.90
N THR A 37 -10.85 -45.63 11.79
CA THR A 37 -10.06 -46.61 12.55
C THR A 37 -8.75 -46.91 11.82
N VAL A 38 -7.62 -46.63 12.46
CA VAL A 38 -6.27 -46.74 11.89
C VAL A 38 -5.47 -47.77 12.68
N MET A 39 -4.69 -48.61 11.99
CA MET A 39 -3.76 -49.53 12.64
C MET A 39 -2.54 -48.76 13.13
N VAL A 40 -2.07 -49.07 14.34
CA VAL A 40 -0.98 -48.34 14.99
C VAL A 40 0.08 -49.27 15.57
N GLU A 41 1.26 -48.72 15.80
CA GLU A 41 2.33 -49.33 16.55
C GLU A 41 3.06 -48.24 17.34
N PHE A 42 3.51 -48.59 18.54
CA PHE A 42 4.17 -47.65 19.44
C PHE A 42 5.60 -47.35 18.95
N ASP A 43 5.90 -46.08 18.72
CA ASP A 43 7.25 -45.63 18.37
C ASP A 43 7.94 -45.09 19.62
N THR A 44 8.86 -45.89 20.17
CA THR A 44 9.60 -45.55 21.39
C THR A 44 10.46 -44.31 21.26
N ARG A 45 10.74 -43.84 20.03
CA ARG A 45 11.50 -42.60 19.80
C ARG A 45 10.64 -41.35 19.96
N LEU A 46 9.34 -41.46 19.69
CA LEU A 46 8.37 -40.37 19.83
C LEU A 46 7.58 -40.45 21.13
N ASP A 47 7.68 -41.57 21.84
CA ASP A 47 6.85 -41.91 23.00
C ASP A 47 5.34 -41.83 22.69
N THR A 48 4.96 -42.23 21.47
CA THR A 48 3.56 -42.24 21.04
C THR A 48 3.30 -43.30 19.97
N TYR A 49 2.03 -43.53 19.65
CA TYR A 49 1.61 -44.41 18.56
C TYR A 49 1.74 -43.71 17.20
N ARG A 50 2.25 -44.43 16.21
CA ARG A 50 2.25 -44.00 14.80
C ARG A 50 1.31 -44.87 13.99
N ALA A 51 0.66 -44.27 13.00
CA ALA A 51 -0.11 -45.00 12.02
C ALA A 51 0.79 -45.95 11.21
N LYS A 52 0.27 -47.13 10.87
CA LYS A 52 0.96 -48.12 10.02
C LYS A 52 0.01 -48.81 9.07
N SER A 53 0.51 -49.18 7.90
CA SER A 53 -0.19 -50.09 6.99
C SER A 53 -0.08 -51.54 7.49
N PRO A 54 -1.09 -52.41 7.27
CA PRO A 54 -1.03 -53.82 7.63
C PRO A 54 0.13 -54.60 6.98
N HIS A 55 0.69 -54.09 5.89
CA HIS A 55 1.77 -54.73 5.13
C HIS A 55 3.16 -54.14 5.41
N GLU A 56 3.25 -53.08 6.23
CA GLU A 56 4.52 -52.46 6.58
C GLU A 56 5.20 -53.19 7.75
N GLN A 57 6.52 -53.37 7.65
CA GLN A 57 7.34 -54.00 8.70
C GLN A 57 7.60 -53.06 9.91
N GLY A 58 7.09 -51.83 9.90
CA GLY A 58 7.21 -50.87 11.01
C GLY A 58 6.26 -49.68 10.83
N ALA A 59 6.18 -48.82 11.84
CA ALA A 59 5.31 -47.64 11.83
C ALA A 59 6.01 -46.42 11.20
N PHE A 60 5.66 -46.10 9.96
CA PHE A 60 6.22 -44.96 9.21
C PHE A 60 5.20 -43.85 8.94
N GLY A 61 3.93 -44.04 9.32
CA GLY A 61 2.88 -43.03 9.18
C GLY A 61 2.98 -41.92 10.24
N PRO A 62 2.01 -40.99 10.26
CA PRO A 62 1.99 -39.89 11.23
C PRO A 62 1.87 -40.36 12.68
N PRO A 63 2.51 -39.63 13.63
CA PRO A 63 2.24 -39.80 15.03
C PRO A 63 0.80 -39.40 15.33
N LEU A 64 0.22 -40.07 16.32
CA LEU A 64 -1.14 -39.84 16.78
C LEU A 64 -1.08 -39.42 18.24
N TYR A 65 -1.94 -38.49 18.61
CA TYR A 65 -2.02 -37.93 19.96
C TYR A 65 -3.44 -38.07 20.48
N ARG A 66 -3.57 -38.55 21.72
CA ARG A 66 -4.86 -38.72 22.36
C ARG A 66 -5.54 -37.36 22.59
N SER A 67 -6.82 -37.24 22.25
CA SER A 67 -7.61 -36.06 22.61
C SER A 67 -7.93 -36.06 24.11
N ALA A 68 -8.01 -34.87 24.73
CA ALA A 68 -8.31 -34.74 26.15
C ALA A 68 -9.74 -35.22 26.52
N ALA A 69 -10.65 -35.30 25.54
CA ALA A 69 -12.01 -35.78 25.69
C ALA A 69 -12.25 -37.00 24.79
N GLY A 70 -12.63 -38.13 25.38
CA GLY A 70 -13.00 -39.37 24.67
C GLY A 70 -11.80 -40.19 24.18
N GLY A 71 -11.94 -41.52 24.08
CA GLY A 71 -10.91 -42.45 23.60
C GLY A 71 -10.58 -42.33 22.10
N VAL A 72 -10.56 -41.10 21.59
CA VAL A 72 -10.28 -40.71 20.21
C VAL A 72 -8.86 -40.14 20.13
N TRP A 73 -8.25 -40.30 18.97
CA TRP A 73 -6.91 -39.84 18.66
C TRP A 73 -6.94 -38.79 17.55
N SER A 74 -5.91 -37.96 17.46
CA SER A 74 -5.78 -36.88 16.50
C SER A 74 -4.37 -36.84 15.92
N LEU A 75 -4.24 -36.28 14.72
CA LEU A 75 -2.94 -36.01 14.08
C LEU A 75 -2.24 -34.78 14.67
N SER A 76 -2.99 -33.91 15.36
CA SER A 76 -2.52 -32.66 15.92
C SER A 76 -2.03 -32.87 17.34
N LYS A 77 -0.76 -32.59 17.56
CA LYS A 77 -0.15 -32.63 18.89
C LYS A 77 -0.70 -31.50 19.76
N PRO A 78 -1.17 -31.77 20.99
CA PRO A 78 -1.57 -30.72 21.91
C PRO A 78 -0.38 -29.83 22.30
N SER A 79 -0.48 -28.54 21.99
CA SER A 79 0.48 -27.53 22.41
C SER A 79 0.18 -27.02 23.82
N THR A 80 1.22 -26.83 24.63
CA THR A 80 1.12 -26.09 25.90
C THR A 80 1.69 -24.69 25.71
N TYR A 81 1.07 -23.69 26.32
CA TYR A 81 1.43 -22.29 26.13
C TYR A 81 1.88 -21.65 27.42
N PHE A 82 2.83 -20.71 27.34
CA PHE A 82 3.13 -19.81 28.45
C PHE A 82 2.03 -18.74 28.59
N ASP A 83 1.67 -18.43 29.84
CA ASP A 83 0.77 -17.33 30.16
C ASP A 83 1.50 -15.99 29.99
N SER A 84 1.07 -15.20 28.99
CA SER A 84 1.67 -13.91 28.64
C SER A 84 1.59 -12.86 29.77
N ASN A 85 0.71 -13.05 30.75
CA ASN A 85 0.61 -12.17 31.92
C ASN A 85 1.66 -12.51 32.99
N ARG A 86 2.10 -13.77 33.06
CA ARG A 86 3.05 -14.25 34.08
C ARG A 86 4.48 -14.25 33.60
N TYR A 87 4.68 -14.45 32.31
CA TYR A 87 6.00 -14.63 31.71
C TYR A 87 6.36 -13.49 30.77
N THR A 88 7.66 -13.27 30.64
CA THR A 88 8.31 -12.42 29.65
C THR A 88 9.20 -13.31 28.79
N VAL A 89 9.33 -12.95 27.51
CA VAL A 89 10.06 -13.73 26.51
C VAL A 89 11.21 -12.88 25.98
N ALA A 90 12.37 -13.50 25.77
CA ALA A 90 13.53 -12.84 25.19
C ALA A 90 13.18 -12.19 23.84
N HIS A 91 13.83 -11.07 23.53
CA HIS A 91 13.58 -10.36 22.26
C HIS A 91 14.10 -11.14 21.05
N LEU A 92 15.18 -11.90 21.22
CA LEU A 92 15.81 -12.68 20.17
C LEU A 92 15.87 -14.16 20.57
N PRO A 93 15.72 -15.08 19.61
CA PRO A 93 15.94 -16.48 19.87
C PRO A 93 17.45 -16.81 19.95
N ASP A 94 17.76 -17.98 20.50
CA ASP A 94 19.09 -18.55 20.46
C ASP A 94 19.46 -19.09 19.05
N ALA A 95 20.65 -19.70 18.94
CA ALA A 95 21.15 -20.24 17.67
C ALA A 95 20.33 -21.43 17.11
N GLN A 96 19.49 -22.07 17.93
CA GLN A 96 18.56 -23.12 17.50
C GLN A 96 17.12 -22.62 17.31
N GLY A 97 16.88 -21.33 17.51
CA GLY A 97 15.56 -20.70 17.31
C GLY A 97 14.67 -20.69 18.56
N TYR A 98 15.21 -21.06 19.74
CA TYR A 98 14.46 -21.07 20.99
C TYR A 98 14.44 -19.68 21.64
N TYR A 99 13.27 -19.24 22.07
CA TYR A 99 13.15 -18.04 22.88
C TYR A 99 13.21 -18.40 24.37
N GLY A 100 14.15 -17.80 25.09
CA GLY A 100 14.21 -17.89 26.55
C GLY A 100 12.99 -17.24 27.19
N VAL A 101 12.40 -17.91 28.20
CA VAL A 101 11.20 -17.44 28.90
C VAL A 101 11.51 -17.30 30.38
N SER A 102 11.19 -16.15 30.96
CA SER A 102 11.40 -15.86 32.39
C SER A 102 10.14 -15.30 33.04
N LEU A 103 10.03 -15.39 34.36
CA LEU A 103 8.94 -14.77 35.10
C LEU A 103 9.02 -13.24 35.02
N ARG A 104 7.89 -12.58 34.73
CA ARG A 104 7.82 -11.13 34.47
C ARG A 104 8.28 -10.27 35.66
N SER A 105 8.12 -10.77 36.88
CA SER A 105 8.47 -10.07 38.13
C SER A 105 9.87 -10.39 38.63
N SER A 106 10.65 -11.17 37.89
CA SER A 106 11.93 -11.67 38.38
C SER A 106 13.08 -10.71 38.08
N PRO A 107 14.06 -10.58 39.00
CA PRO A 107 15.24 -9.74 38.78
C PRO A 107 16.04 -10.18 37.54
N PHE A 108 16.77 -9.23 36.94
CA PHE A 108 17.47 -9.33 35.65
C PHE A 108 18.50 -10.49 35.50
N ASN A 109 18.72 -11.31 36.54
CA ASN A 109 19.65 -12.45 36.55
C ASN A 109 18.98 -13.77 37.00
N THR A 110 17.67 -13.90 36.86
CA THR A 110 16.99 -15.17 37.17
C THR A 110 17.17 -16.19 36.04
N PRO A 111 17.41 -17.47 36.36
CA PRO A 111 17.45 -18.53 35.35
C PRO A 111 16.15 -18.57 34.54
N GLU A 112 16.27 -18.90 33.27
CA GLU A 112 15.12 -19.08 32.39
C GLU A 112 14.18 -20.15 32.97
N SER A 113 12.89 -19.82 33.00
CA SER A 113 11.81 -20.72 33.38
C SER A 113 11.50 -21.78 32.31
N GLY A 114 12.04 -21.60 31.09
CA GLY A 114 11.95 -22.56 30.00
C GLY A 114 12.18 -21.89 28.65
N PHE A 115 11.86 -22.62 27.59
CA PHE A 115 12.02 -22.19 26.21
C PHE A 115 10.70 -22.22 25.47
N ALA A 116 10.56 -21.37 24.46
CA ALA A 116 9.36 -21.30 23.63
C ALA A 116 9.67 -21.14 22.14
N PHE A 117 8.71 -21.55 21.32
CA PHE A 117 8.55 -21.07 19.95
C PHE A 117 7.32 -20.18 19.83
N ARG A 118 7.27 -19.35 18.79
CA ARG A 118 6.12 -18.51 18.47
C ARG A 118 5.25 -19.20 17.42
N ASP A 119 3.94 -19.29 17.67
CA ASP A 119 2.97 -19.78 16.67
C ASP A 119 2.45 -18.64 15.77
N GLU A 120 1.60 -18.99 14.82
CA GLU A 120 0.99 -18.06 13.86
C GLU A 120 -0.04 -17.11 14.50
N GLN A 121 -0.57 -17.42 15.68
CA GLN A 121 -1.39 -16.48 16.47
C GLN A 121 -0.55 -15.68 17.48
N HIS A 122 0.79 -15.67 17.30
CA HIS A 122 1.74 -14.97 18.15
C HIS A 122 1.77 -15.44 19.61
N ARG A 123 1.30 -16.65 19.91
CA ARG A 123 1.35 -17.27 21.23
C ARG A 123 2.67 -18.01 21.41
N TRP A 124 3.07 -18.17 22.67
CA TRP A 124 4.35 -18.80 23.05
C TRP A 124 4.14 -20.26 23.42
N VAL A 125 4.45 -21.15 22.47
CA VAL A 125 4.37 -22.59 22.64
C VAL A 125 5.57 -23.06 23.47
N ARG A 126 5.31 -23.67 24.62
CA ARG A 126 6.34 -24.20 25.51
C ARG A 126 7.01 -25.42 24.88
N VAL A 127 8.34 -25.41 24.89
CA VAL A 127 9.17 -26.49 24.36
C VAL A 127 10.33 -26.80 25.30
N ASP A 128 10.85 -28.02 25.18
CA ASP A 128 12.03 -28.48 25.89
C ASP A 128 13.12 -28.86 24.87
N PRO A 129 14.19 -28.05 24.75
CA PRO A 129 15.30 -28.34 23.83
C PRO A 129 15.96 -29.70 24.07
N ALA A 130 15.93 -30.24 25.30
CA ALA A 130 16.52 -31.54 25.61
C ALA A 130 15.79 -32.67 24.86
N GLN A 131 14.47 -32.55 24.69
CA GLN A 131 13.67 -33.55 23.96
C GLN A 131 13.94 -33.55 22.46
N ALA A 132 14.35 -32.42 21.89
CA ALA A 132 14.69 -32.29 20.47
C ALA A 132 16.13 -32.72 20.14
N ARG A 133 16.99 -32.87 21.15
CA ARG A 133 18.41 -33.20 20.99
C ARG A 133 18.74 -34.68 21.23
N GLY A 134 17.97 -35.37 22.06
CA GLY A 134 18.20 -36.80 22.34
C GLY A 134 19.57 -37.04 22.99
N ASP A 135 20.28 -38.08 22.54
CA ASP A 135 21.64 -38.40 23.00
C ASP A 135 22.64 -37.33 22.53
N THR A 136 23.18 -36.56 23.47
CA THR A 136 24.11 -35.45 23.21
C THR A 136 25.55 -35.90 22.92
N SER A 137 25.84 -37.21 22.99
CA SER A 137 27.17 -37.77 22.73
C SER A 137 27.51 -37.91 21.24
N GLY A 138 26.50 -37.90 20.36
CA GLY A 138 26.66 -37.98 18.90
C GLY A 138 26.49 -36.64 18.17
N PRO A 139 26.98 -36.52 16.92
CA PRO A 139 26.73 -35.34 16.10
C PRO A 139 25.24 -35.24 15.73
N LEU A 140 24.68 -34.03 15.81
CA LEU A 140 23.30 -33.75 15.42
C LEU A 140 23.14 -33.96 13.91
N ASN A 141 22.16 -34.77 13.49
CA ASN A 141 21.83 -34.90 12.07
C ASN A 141 21.24 -33.58 11.54
N LEU A 142 21.51 -33.27 10.26
CA LEU A 142 20.94 -32.10 9.59
C LEU A 142 21.31 -30.76 10.27
N THR A 143 22.58 -30.58 10.67
CA THR A 143 23.07 -29.41 11.44
C THR A 143 22.77 -28.06 10.80
N GLN A 144 22.61 -28.01 9.48
CA GLN A 144 22.19 -26.83 8.73
C GLN A 144 20.77 -26.35 9.10
N TRP A 145 19.89 -27.19 9.64
CA TRP A 145 18.52 -26.83 10.04
C TRP A 145 18.49 -26.61 11.55
N THR A 146 17.95 -25.47 11.98
CA THR A 146 17.67 -25.22 13.39
C THR A 146 16.33 -25.85 13.79
N ASP A 147 16.12 -26.04 15.10
CA ASP A 147 14.82 -26.52 15.59
C ASP A 147 13.70 -25.50 15.32
N GLY A 148 14.03 -24.20 15.38
CA GLY A 148 13.16 -23.10 14.97
C GLY A 148 12.82 -23.13 13.47
N ASP A 149 13.75 -23.48 12.59
CA ASP A 149 13.47 -23.67 11.16
C ASP A 149 12.43 -24.80 10.96
N ILE A 150 12.62 -25.93 11.65
CA ILE A 150 11.72 -27.09 11.57
C ILE A 150 10.34 -26.73 12.13
N TRP A 151 10.27 -26.06 13.28
CA TRP A 151 9.02 -25.52 13.84
C TRP A 151 8.33 -24.57 12.86
N LYS A 152 9.08 -23.64 12.27
CA LYS A 152 8.55 -22.62 11.35
C LYS A 152 7.91 -23.25 10.12
N LEU A 153 8.53 -24.28 9.54
CA LEU A 153 8.03 -24.92 8.32
C LEU A 153 6.99 -26.01 8.58
N TYR A 154 7.05 -26.71 9.70
CA TYR A 154 6.28 -27.95 9.91
C TYR A 154 5.47 -28.00 11.20
N ARG A 155 5.64 -27.04 12.11
CA ARG A 155 4.97 -26.98 13.42
C ARG A 155 5.18 -28.23 14.30
N ILE A 156 6.27 -28.97 14.07
CA ILE A 156 6.69 -30.10 14.91
C ILE A 156 7.77 -29.66 15.91
N HIS A 157 7.81 -30.29 17.07
CA HIS A 157 8.75 -29.94 18.15
C HIS A 157 9.04 -31.13 19.08
N GLY A 158 10.11 -31.03 19.89
CA GLY A 158 10.49 -32.10 20.82
C GLY A 158 10.94 -33.37 20.06
N PRO A 159 10.52 -34.59 20.48
CA PRO A 159 11.02 -35.83 19.89
C PRO A 159 10.74 -35.99 18.37
N GLU A 160 9.70 -35.32 17.86
CA GLU A 160 9.36 -35.32 16.42
C GLU A 160 10.50 -34.74 15.56
N ILE A 161 11.24 -33.76 16.09
CA ILE A 161 12.40 -33.17 15.40
C ILE A 161 13.50 -34.22 15.18
N LEU A 162 13.74 -35.11 16.16
CA LEU A 162 14.76 -36.16 16.03
C LEU A 162 14.41 -37.15 14.93
N VAL A 163 13.15 -37.60 14.90
CA VAL A 163 12.68 -38.52 13.87
C VAL A 163 12.69 -37.85 12.50
N PHE A 164 12.27 -36.58 12.42
CA PHE A 164 12.37 -35.79 11.21
C PHE A 164 13.81 -35.73 10.68
N ARG A 165 14.78 -35.33 11.52
CA ARG A 165 16.19 -35.22 11.14
C ARG A 165 16.75 -36.56 10.66
N ALA A 166 16.44 -37.67 11.35
CA ALA A 166 16.91 -39.00 10.98
C ALA A 166 16.35 -39.46 9.62
N GLU A 167 15.07 -39.23 9.37
CA GLU A 167 14.43 -39.61 8.10
C GLU A 167 14.90 -38.71 6.94
N VAL A 168 15.05 -37.40 7.16
CA VAL A 168 15.60 -36.47 6.16
C VAL A 168 17.05 -36.82 5.84
N GLN A 169 17.89 -37.11 6.83
CA GLN A 169 19.29 -37.50 6.61
C GLN A 169 19.39 -38.77 5.74
N LYS A 170 18.44 -39.71 5.90
CA LYS A 170 18.39 -40.96 5.14
C LYS A 170 17.86 -40.78 3.72
N THR A 171 16.85 -39.94 3.54
CA THR A 171 16.08 -39.85 2.29
C THR A 171 16.40 -38.63 1.43
N GLY A 172 16.97 -37.59 2.03
CA GLY A 172 17.16 -36.28 1.41
C GLY A 172 15.86 -35.52 1.15
N LYS A 173 14.71 -35.99 1.66
CA LYS A 173 13.37 -35.43 1.38
C LYS A 173 12.59 -35.20 2.66
N VAL A 174 11.56 -34.36 2.57
CA VAL A 174 10.57 -34.17 3.63
C VAL A 174 9.91 -35.52 3.95
N PRO A 175 9.81 -35.93 5.23
CA PRO A 175 9.09 -37.13 5.60
C PRO A 175 7.61 -37.05 5.23
N LEU A 176 7.05 -38.15 4.69
CA LEU A 176 5.65 -38.22 4.23
C LEU A 176 4.62 -37.96 5.34
N TRP A 177 5.02 -38.16 6.59
CA TRP A 177 4.14 -38.01 7.74
C TRP A 177 4.03 -36.56 8.25
N VAL A 178 4.90 -35.67 7.77
CA VAL A 178 4.92 -34.27 8.19
C VAL A 178 4.19 -33.42 7.16
N LYS A 179 3.23 -32.62 7.63
CA LYS A 179 2.57 -31.61 6.81
C LYS A 179 3.31 -30.28 6.96
N ARG A 180 3.52 -29.60 5.84
CA ARG A 180 4.07 -28.24 5.84
C ARG A 180 3.01 -27.25 6.34
N PHE A 181 3.43 -26.26 7.11
CA PHE A 181 2.62 -25.12 7.47
C PHE A 181 2.34 -24.26 6.22
N GLU A 182 1.07 -23.97 5.99
CA GLU A 182 0.63 -23.12 4.88
C GLU A 182 0.77 -21.65 5.25
N GLU A 183 1.98 -21.12 5.08
CA GLU A 183 2.26 -19.69 5.21
C GLU A 183 1.42 -18.90 4.18
N PRO A 184 0.54 -17.98 4.61
CA PRO A 184 -0.30 -17.21 3.68
C PRO A 184 0.50 -16.29 2.76
N ALA A 185 1.65 -15.77 3.20
CA ALA A 185 2.48 -14.89 2.39
C ALA A 185 3.41 -15.68 1.45
N ASP A 186 3.14 -15.63 0.14
CA ASP A 186 3.92 -16.37 -0.87
C ASP A 186 5.43 -16.10 -0.79
N HIS A 187 5.84 -14.84 -0.61
CA HIS A 187 7.26 -14.50 -0.49
C HIS A 187 7.96 -15.16 0.71
N LEU A 188 7.27 -15.27 1.85
CA LEU A 188 7.80 -15.96 3.04
C LEU A 188 7.83 -17.47 2.80
N TYR A 189 6.75 -18.03 2.27
CA TYR A 189 6.66 -19.45 1.93
C TYR A 189 7.80 -19.89 1.01
N VAL A 190 8.01 -19.14 -0.07
CA VAL A 190 9.06 -19.41 -1.06
C VAL A 190 10.45 -19.24 -0.41
N THR A 191 10.69 -18.15 0.32
CA THR A 191 11.99 -17.92 0.99
C THR A 191 12.34 -19.04 1.98
N ASP A 192 11.35 -19.55 2.71
CA ASP A 192 11.53 -20.69 3.61
C ASP A 192 11.75 -21.99 2.84
N SER A 193 11.04 -22.20 1.73
CA SER A 193 11.25 -23.37 0.85
C SER A 193 12.65 -23.43 0.27
N LEU A 194 13.27 -22.29 -0.01
CA LEU A 194 14.66 -22.22 -0.46
C LEU A 194 15.65 -22.81 0.56
N LYS A 195 15.28 -23.08 1.82
CA LYS A 195 16.13 -23.82 2.77
C LYS A 195 16.48 -25.21 2.26
N TRP A 196 15.59 -25.87 1.53
CA TRP A 196 15.85 -27.17 0.93
C TRP A 196 16.90 -27.10 -0.16
N VAL A 197 16.89 -26.03 -0.95
CA VAL A 197 17.82 -25.81 -2.07
C VAL A 197 19.17 -25.27 -1.58
N TYR A 198 19.13 -24.34 -0.61
CA TYR A 198 20.29 -23.63 -0.07
C TYR A 198 20.33 -23.73 1.47
N PRO A 199 20.60 -24.93 2.03
CA PRO A 199 20.52 -25.17 3.47
C PRO A 199 21.49 -24.32 4.31
N GLN A 200 22.61 -23.94 3.70
CA GLN A 200 23.69 -23.17 4.33
C GLN A 200 23.39 -21.67 4.39
N HIS A 201 22.43 -21.19 3.58
CA HIS A 201 22.05 -19.79 3.58
C HIS A 201 21.10 -19.51 4.76
N SER A 202 21.39 -18.43 5.48
CA SER A 202 20.48 -17.79 6.41
C SER A 202 19.19 -17.32 5.71
N PHE A 203 18.14 -17.04 6.48
CA PHE A 203 16.90 -16.50 5.92
C PHE A 203 17.13 -15.23 5.11
N ALA A 204 17.98 -14.31 5.60
CA ALA A 204 18.29 -13.06 4.90
C ALA A 204 19.01 -13.30 3.56
N GLU A 205 19.94 -14.26 3.51
CA GLU A 205 20.62 -14.64 2.25
C GLU A 205 19.66 -15.28 1.26
N ARG A 206 18.72 -16.12 1.73
CA ARG A 206 17.67 -16.70 0.87
C ARG A 206 16.69 -15.65 0.38
N ALA A 207 16.30 -14.69 1.22
CA ALA A 207 15.44 -13.58 0.83
C ALA A 207 16.12 -12.71 -0.24
N LYS A 208 17.42 -12.41 -0.05
CA LYS A 208 18.24 -11.69 -1.04
C LYS A 208 18.36 -12.47 -2.35
N LEU A 209 18.53 -13.80 -2.26
CA LEU A 209 18.55 -14.66 -3.43
C LEU A 209 17.21 -14.63 -4.18
N LEU A 210 16.09 -14.79 -3.49
CA LEU A 210 14.76 -14.72 -4.11
C LEU A 210 14.53 -13.36 -4.79
N ARG A 211 14.87 -12.27 -4.10
CA ARG A 211 14.79 -10.90 -4.65
C ARG A 211 15.59 -10.74 -5.94
N SER A 212 16.73 -11.45 -6.09
CA SER A 212 17.56 -11.42 -7.32
C SER A 212 16.88 -11.95 -8.58
N TYR A 213 15.76 -12.68 -8.43
CA TYR A 213 14.96 -13.17 -9.56
C TYR A 213 13.96 -12.13 -10.08
N ASN A 214 13.71 -11.04 -9.35
CA ASN A 214 12.74 -10.00 -9.74
C ASN A 214 11.38 -10.58 -10.16
N LEU A 215 10.82 -11.48 -9.33
CA LEU A 215 9.58 -12.18 -9.63
C LEU A 215 8.36 -11.32 -9.32
N SER A 216 7.42 -11.30 -10.27
CA SER A 216 6.03 -10.86 -10.02
C SER A 216 5.33 -11.75 -9.00
N GLU A 217 4.19 -11.29 -8.47
CA GLU A 217 3.35 -12.03 -7.53
C GLU A 217 2.90 -13.38 -8.12
N ASN A 218 2.38 -13.35 -9.34
CA ASN A 218 1.97 -14.56 -10.05
C ASN A 218 3.13 -15.56 -10.22
N GLN A 219 4.34 -15.06 -10.46
CA GLN A 219 5.52 -15.93 -10.53
C GLN A 219 5.92 -16.48 -9.16
N GLN A 220 5.73 -15.74 -8.07
CA GLN A 220 5.96 -16.28 -6.72
C GLN A 220 4.93 -17.36 -6.36
N THR A 221 3.65 -17.16 -6.69
CA THR A 221 2.60 -18.18 -6.52
C THR A 221 2.92 -19.44 -7.33
N ARG A 222 3.43 -19.30 -8.56
CA ARG A 222 3.91 -20.45 -9.34
C ARG A 222 5.12 -21.12 -8.68
N LEU A 223 6.11 -20.33 -8.25
CA LEU A 223 7.33 -20.85 -7.62
C LEU A 223 7.04 -21.59 -6.32
N ARG A 224 6.01 -21.15 -5.57
CA ARG A 224 5.49 -21.86 -4.40
C ARG A 224 5.10 -23.30 -4.72
N GLN A 225 4.45 -23.53 -5.86
CA GLN A 225 4.03 -24.86 -6.31
C GLN A 225 5.20 -25.68 -6.85
N ASP A 226 6.11 -25.04 -7.61
CA ASP A 226 7.18 -25.74 -8.32
C ASP A 226 8.38 -26.12 -7.42
N LEU A 227 8.56 -25.47 -6.26
CA LEU A 227 9.66 -25.74 -5.32
C LEU A 227 9.53 -27.05 -4.53
N GLU A 228 8.44 -27.80 -4.69
CA GLU A 228 8.25 -29.11 -4.05
C GLU A 228 9.35 -30.12 -4.41
N SER A 229 9.98 -29.95 -5.58
CA SER A 229 11.07 -30.81 -6.07
C SER A 229 12.41 -30.64 -5.34
N GLY A 230 12.57 -29.57 -4.54
CA GLY A 230 13.83 -29.24 -3.87
C GLY A 230 14.90 -28.68 -4.81
N GLN A 231 14.52 -28.26 -6.03
CA GLN A 231 15.39 -27.60 -7.00
C GLN A 231 14.74 -26.32 -7.51
N MET A 232 15.57 -25.35 -7.92
CA MET A 232 15.06 -24.15 -8.60
C MET A 232 14.57 -24.56 -10.00
N PRO A 233 13.32 -24.25 -10.37
CA PRO A 233 12.81 -24.61 -11.69
C PRO A 233 13.46 -23.79 -12.81
N GLU A 234 13.64 -24.40 -13.98
CA GLU A 234 14.35 -23.81 -15.11
C GLU A 234 13.76 -22.46 -15.56
N TRP A 235 12.43 -22.31 -15.52
CA TRP A 235 11.77 -21.07 -15.90
C TRP A 235 12.19 -19.89 -15.00
N ALA A 236 12.47 -20.15 -13.71
CA ALA A 236 12.88 -19.10 -12.78
C ALA A 236 14.30 -18.63 -13.11
N GLU A 237 15.20 -19.56 -13.43
CA GLU A 237 16.56 -19.23 -13.88
C GLU A 237 16.54 -18.45 -15.21
N GLN A 238 15.72 -18.86 -16.17
CA GLN A 238 15.53 -18.14 -17.44
C GLN A 238 14.98 -16.72 -17.21
N HIS A 239 13.99 -16.56 -16.32
CA HIS A 239 13.44 -15.24 -15.98
C HIS A 239 14.46 -14.35 -15.28
N LYS A 240 15.30 -14.91 -14.41
CA LYS A 240 16.40 -14.15 -13.80
C LYS A 240 17.39 -13.63 -14.85
N LEU A 241 17.77 -14.46 -15.82
CA LEU A 241 18.64 -14.03 -16.92
C LEU A 241 17.96 -12.93 -17.76
N LEU A 242 16.67 -13.06 -18.04
CA LEU A 242 15.88 -12.05 -18.75
C LEU A 242 15.89 -10.71 -18.00
N THR A 243 15.57 -10.71 -16.71
CA THR A 243 15.49 -9.47 -15.91
C THR A 243 16.84 -8.79 -15.70
N GLN A 244 17.95 -9.53 -15.82
CA GLN A 244 19.31 -9.01 -15.75
C GLN A 244 19.82 -8.47 -17.10
N ASN A 245 19.19 -8.85 -18.21
CA ASN A 245 19.60 -8.39 -19.54
C ASN A 245 19.07 -6.98 -19.83
N LYS A 246 19.91 -5.96 -19.60
CA LYS A 246 19.53 -4.56 -19.83
C LYS A 246 19.18 -4.20 -21.28
N GLY A 247 19.61 -5.03 -22.25
CA GLY A 247 19.31 -4.82 -23.67
C GLY A 247 18.03 -5.51 -24.15
N ASP A 248 17.28 -6.16 -23.26
CA ASP A 248 16.03 -6.86 -23.60
C ASP A 248 14.80 -6.06 -23.18
N ASP A 249 14.03 -5.58 -24.15
CA ASP A 249 12.80 -4.82 -23.91
C ASP A 249 11.71 -5.64 -23.21
N GLN A 250 11.77 -6.97 -23.25
CA GLN A 250 10.80 -7.84 -22.58
C GLN A 250 11.04 -7.95 -21.07
N ARG A 251 12.18 -7.47 -20.56
CA ARG A 251 12.54 -7.63 -19.14
C ARG A 251 11.54 -7.00 -18.17
N PHE A 252 10.79 -5.99 -18.62
CA PHE A 252 9.80 -5.29 -17.81
C PHE A 252 8.35 -5.75 -18.04
N LYS A 253 8.09 -6.63 -19.00
CA LYS A 253 6.71 -6.98 -19.39
C LYS A 253 5.86 -7.47 -18.23
N LEU A 254 6.35 -8.46 -17.47
CA LEU A 254 5.58 -9.07 -16.39
C LEU A 254 5.41 -8.16 -15.17
N ILE A 255 6.42 -7.33 -14.87
CA ILE A 255 6.29 -6.33 -13.79
C ILE A 255 5.35 -5.19 -14.21
N ALA A 256 5.31 -4.82 -15.48
CA ALA A 256 4.37 -3.83 -16.01
C ALA A 256 2.91 -4.31 -15.89
N GLU A 257 2.63 -5.56 -16.28
CA GLU A 257 1.30 -6.18 -16.12
C GLU A 257 0.78 -6.16 -14.67
N GLU A 258 1.68 -6.22 -13.68
CA GLU A 258 1.36 -6.13 -12.25
C GLU A 258 1.28 -4.68 -11.74
N LEU A 259 2.29 -3.86 -12.03
CA LEU A 259 2.49 -2.57 -11.40
C LEU A 259 1.80 -1.41 -12.11
N GLU A 260 1.52 -1.48 -13.42
CA GLU A 260 0.81 -0.39 -14.11
C GLU A 260 -0.61 -0.19 -13.54
N PRO A 261 -1.45 -1.24 -13.37
CA PRO A 261 -2.76 -1.08 -12.75
C PRO A 261 -2.67 -0.61 -11.30
N PHE A 262 -1.65 -1.06 -10.56
CA PHE A 262 -1.42 -0.63 -9.19
C PHE A 262 -1.05 0.86 -9.11
N ILE A 263 -0.13 1.31 -9.96
CA ILE A 263 0.29 2.72 -10.06
C ILE A 263 -0.92 3.60 -10.41
N LEU A 264 -1.75 3.17 -11.37
CA LEU A 264 -2.94 3.90 -11.76
C LEU A 264 -3.96 4.00 -10.61
N ARG A 265 -4.18 2.90 -9.86
CA ARG A 265 -5.02 2.92 -8.66
C ARG A 265 -4.46 3.84 -7.58
N LEU A 266 -3.16 3.81 -7.28
CA LEU A 266 -2.56 4.74 -6.32
C LEU A 266 -2.83 6.20 -6.68
N ARG A 267 -2.80 6.52 -7.97
CA ARG A 267 -3.05 7.88 -8.46
C ARG A 267 -4.51 8.29 -8.35
N ASN A 268 -5.44 7.37 -8.66
CA ASN A 268 -6.86 7.66 -8.77
C ASN A 268 -7.62 7.44 -7.45
N GLU A 269 -7.13 6.56 -6.59
CA GLU A 269 -7.85 6.08 -5.40
C GLU A 269 -7.04 6.24 -4.10
N GLY A 270 -5.77 6.65 -4.18
CA GLY A 270 -4.89 6.72 -3.03
C GLY A 270 -4.50 5.33 -2.52
N ASP A 271 -4.21 5.22 -1.21
CA ASP A 271 -3.62 4.03 -0.60
C ASP A 271 -4.59 3.20 0.26
N TYR A 272 -5.89 3.26 -0.03
CA TYR A 272 -6.93 2.67 0.82
C TYR A 272 -7.03 1.14 0.76
N TYR A 273 -6.56 0.49 -0.31
CA TYR A 273 -6.98 -0.89 -0.62
C TYR A 273 -5.87 -1.94 -0.75
N ASP A 274 -4.59 -1.55 -0.82
CA ASP A 274 -3.52 -2.51 -1.16
C ASP A 274 -2.30 -2.43 -0.23
N ASN A 275 -2.49 -2.87 1.01
CA ASN A 275 -1.40 -3.06 1.97
C ASN A 275 -0.56 -4.32 1.71
N ARG A 276 -0.90 -5.14 0.70
CA ARG A 276 -0.23 -6.42 0.44
C ARG A 276 0.94 -6.26 -0.53
N LEU A 277 0.84 -5.31 -1.45
CA LEU A 277 1.88 -5.06 -2.42
C LEU A 277 2.95 -4.11 -1.87
N ASN A 278 4.19 -4.61 -1.72
CA ASN A 278 5.37 -3.80 -1.38
C ASN A 278 6.48 -4.01 -2.43
N PRO A 279 6.44 -3.27 -3.57
CA PRO A 279 7.39 -3.47 -4.66
C PRO A 279 8.85 -3.23 -4.24
N ARG A 280 9.09 -2.34 -3.28
CA ARG A 280 10.45 -2.00 -2.81
C ARG A 280 11.17 -3.20 -2.20
N GLU A 281 10.45 -4.08 -1.51
CA GLU A 281 11.02 -5.28 -0.88
C GLU A 281 11.10 -6.47 -1.86
N ARG A 282 10.23 -6.49 -2.88
CA ARG A 282 10.08 -7.60 -3.83
C ARG A 282 11.17 -7.63 -4.91
N TYR A 283 11.54 -6.47 -5.43
CA TYR A 283 12.45 -6.34 -6.57
C TYR A 283 13.82 -5.82 -6.15
N THR A 284 14.88 -6.24 -6.84
CA THR A 284 16.21 -5.63 -6.65
C THR A 284 16.16 -4.12 -6.91
N GLU A 285 17.07 -3.38 -6.28
CA GLU A 285 17.05 -1.91 -6.34
C GLU A 285 17.23 -1.40 -7.76
N GLU A 286 18.28 -1.88 -8.40
CA GLU A 286 18.62 -1.53 -9.77
C GLU A 286 17.49 -1.87 -10.76
N PHE A 287 16.95 -3.09 -10.73
CA PHE A 287 15.85 -3.47 -11.62
C PHE A 287 14.60 -2.61 -11.42
N PHE A 288 14.26 -2.30 -10.16
CA PHE A 288 13.07 -1.53 -9.85
C PHE A 288 13.21 -0.06 -10.23
N ASP A 289 14.37 0.56 -9.97
CA ASP A 289 14.64 1.94 -10.39
C ASP A 289 14.68 2.08 -11.93
N GLU A 290 15.22 1.08 -12.64
CA GLU A 290 15.17 1.02 -14.10
C GLU A 290 13.73 0.82 -14.62
N TYR A 291 12.92 0.00 -13.95
CA TYR A 291 11.50 -0.14 -14.27
C TYR A 291 10.74 1.17 -14.07
N LEU A 292 11.00 1.92 -12.99
CA LEU A 292 10.35 3.21 -12.78
C LEU A 292 10.69 4.20 -13.91
N GLN A 293 11.94 4.20 -14.39
CA GLN A 293 12.30 5.00 -15.57
C GLN A 293 11.56 4.53 -16.83
N TYR A 294 11.48 3.21 -17.06
CA TYR A 294 10.68 2.64 -18.15
C TYR A 294 9.20 3.04 -18.07
N ALA A 295 8.62 3.09 -16.87
CA ALA A 295 7.25 3.51 -16.61
C ALA A 295 7.03 5.04 -16.72
N GLY A 296 8.06 5.81 -17.07
CA GLY A 296 7.99 7.26 -17.32
C GLY A 296 8.37 8.14 -16.13
N TYR A 297 8.81 7.58 -15.00
CA TYR A 297 9.26 8.37 -13.87
C TYR A 297 10.64 8.97 -14.07
N GLN A 298 10.78 10.19 -13.58
CA GLN A 298 12.05 10.90 -13.44
C GLN A 298 12.27 11.24 -11.97
N ARG A 299 13.48 11.66 -11.62
CA ARG A 299 13.85 12.09 -10.27
C ARG A 299 14.28 13.55 -10.28
N ASN A 300 13.72 14.34 -9.37
CA ASN A 300 14.10 15.75 -9.23
C ASN A 300 15.28 15.94 -8.26
N LEU A 301 15.68 17.19 -8.00
CA LEU A 301 16.80 17.50 -7.10
C LEU A 301 16.60 17.06 -5.64
N HIS A 302 15.35 16.79 -5.25
CA HIS A 302 14.99 16.26 -3.93
C HIS A 302 14.87 14.73 -3.91
N GLY A 303 15.11 14.07 -5.05
CA GLY A 303 14.95 12.62 -5.20
C GLY A 303 13.50 12.16 -5.30
N ALA A 304 12.53 13.08 -5.43
CA ALA A 304 11.13 12.74 -5.63
C ALA A 304 10.90 12.16 -7.03
N LEU A 305 10.09 11.11 -7.10
CA LEU A 305 9.58 10.58 -8.35
C LEU A 305 8.56 11.57 -8.94
N TYR A 306 8.74 11.92 -10.19
CA TYR A 306 7.82 12.79 -10.91
C TYR A 306 7.59 12.34 -12.34
N ARG A 307 6.51 12.84 -12.93
CA ARG A 307 6.13 12.65 -14.34
C ARG A 307 5.83 13.99 -14.99
N THR A 308 5.93 14.06 -16.32
CA THR A 308 5.61 15.27 -17.11
C THR A 308 4.53 15.03 -18.16
N ASP A 309 4.06 13.79 -18.24
CA ASP A 309 3.05 13.30 -19.18
C ASP A 309 1.67 13.12 -18.56
N ILE A 310 1.50 13.49 -17.27
CA ILE A 310 0.19 13.58 -16.63
C ILE A 310 -0.54 14.81 -17.20
N PRO A 311 -1.67 14.63 -17.91
CA PRO A 311 -2.18 15.69 -18.77
C PRO A 311 -2.83 16.83 -18.01
N SER A 312 -3.47 16.55 -16.87
CA SER A 312 -4.14 17.58 -16.06
C SER A 312 -3.96 17.33 -14.56
N MET A 313 -4.13 18.38 -13.77
CA MET A 313 -4.37 18.29 -12.33
C MET A 313 -5.51 19.26 -11.96
N PHE A 314 -6.22 18.98 -10.87
CA PHE A 314 -7.33 19.81 -10.42
C PHE A 314 -6.98 20.59 -9.15
N ARG A 315 -7.61 21.75 -9.00
CA ARG A 315 -7.39 22.60 -7.83
C ARG A 315 -8.64 23.37 -7.44
N GLY A 316 -9.05 23.25 -6.17
CA GLY A 316 -9.92 24.22 -5.52
C GLY A 316 -9.14 25.48 -5.14
N ASP A 317 -9.65 26.66 -5.45
CA ASP A 317 -9.00 27.94 -5.12
C ASP A 317 -10.05 29.05 -4.89
N HIS A 318 -9.66 30.11 -4.19
CA HIS A 318 -10.54 31.26 -3.93
C HIS A 318 -10.43 32.34 -5.01
N ARG A 319 -9.28 32.45 -5.70
CA ARG A 319 -9.05 33.50 -6.71
C ARG A 319 -10.05 33.37 -7.85
N THR A 320 -10.58 34.51 -8.29
CA THR A 320 -11.58 34.54 -9.37
C THR A 320 -10.92 34.23 -10.71
N PRO A 321 -11.64 33.65 -11.69
CA PRO A 321 -11.08 33.45 -13.03
C PRO A 321 -10.72 34.79 -13.70
N LEU A 322 -11.41 35.87 -13.34
CA LEU A 322 -11.18 37.22 -13.88
C LEU A 322 -9.88 37.81 -13.36
N GLU A 323 -9.59 37.64 -12.06
CA GLU A 323 -8.32 37.99 -11.43
C GLU A 323 -7.14 37.26 -12.11
N LEU A 324 -7.26 35.95 -12.28
CA LEU A 324 -6.21 35.11 -12.86
C LEU A 324 -5.93 35.46 -14.34
N ALA A 325 -6.98 35.76 -15.12
CA ALA A 325 -6.85 36.20 -16.51
C ALA A 325 -6.23 37.60 -16.62
N ARG A 326 -6.68 38.56 -15.79
CA ARG A 326 -6.13 39.92 -15.73
C ARG A 326 -4.63 39.89 -15.42
N ASP A 327 -4.23 39.06 -14.47
CA ASP A 327 -2.83 38.91 -14.04
C ASP A 327 -2.02 37.98 -14.97
N ARG A 328 -2.72 37.30 -15.89
CA ARG A 328 -2.22 36.32 -16.87
C ARG A 328 -1.58 35.09 -16.25
N ARG A 329 -1.79 34.86 -14.96
CA ARG A 329 -1.18 33.78 -14.20
C ARG A 329 -1.84 33.57 -12.84
N MET A 330 -1.60 32.39 -12.29
CA MET A 330 -1.83 32.03 -10.90
C MET A 330 -0.48 31.97 -10.18
N ILE A 331 -0.28 32.82 -9.16
CA ILE A 331 0.95 32.84 -8.37
C ILE A 331 0.88 31.93 -7.13
N HIS A 332 2.01 31.74 -6.45
CA HIS A 332 2.12 30.90 -5.26
C HIS A 332 1.55 31.64 -4.03
N LEU A 333 0.93 30.91 -3.11
CA LEU A 333 0.43 31.42 -1.82
C LEU A 333 1.17 30.73 -0.67
N LYS A 334 1.33 31.43 0.45
CA LYS A 334 1.95 30.90 1.69
C LYS A 334 1.20 29.64 2.13
N GLY A 335 1.92 28.58 2.53
CA GLY A 335 1.32 27.35 3.07
C GLY A 335 1.81 26.04 2.44
N ASN A 336 2.37 26.07 1.23
CA ASN A 336 2.93 24.85 0.62
C ASN A 336 4.40 24.66 1.02
N ALA A 337 4.72 23.53 1.65
CA ALA A 337 6.10 23.17 1.96
C ALA A 337 6.93 23.03 0.67
N THR A 338 8.10 23.65 0.64
CA THR A 338 9.13 23.39 -0.36
C THR A 338 9.77 22.01 -0.10
N GLY A 339 10.50 21.46 -1.08
CA GLY A 339 11.26 20.22 -0.88
C GLY A 339 10.70 18.97 -1.55
N SER A 340 9.61 19.07 -2.31
CA SER A 340 9.05 17.94 -3.07
C SER A 340 9.15 18.10 -4.59
N THR A 341 9.24 19.33 -5.13
CA THR A 341 9.40 19.59 -6.57
C THR A 341 10.70 20.35 -6.87
N THR A 342 11.21 20.35 -8.10
CA THR A 342 12.41 21.13 -8.51
C THR A 342 12.30 22.63 -8.21
N ARG A 343 11.11 23.20 -8.47
CA ARG A 343 10.77 24.60 -8.14
C ARG A 343 9.83 24.63 -6.93
N ARG A 344 8.84 25.52 -6.93
CA ARG A 344 7.86 25.61 -5.85
C ARG A 344 6.84 24.51 -6.02
N GLY A 345 6.64 23.72 -4.96
CA GLY A 345 5.58 22.74 -4.91
C GLY A 345 4.23 23.46 -4.82
N PHE A 346 3.34 23.17 -5.77
CA PHE A 346 1.99 23.69 -5.75
C PHE A 346 1.01 22.54 -5.60
N SER A 347 0.35 22.49 -4.44
CA SER A 347 -0.61 21.43 -4.10
C SER A 347 -1.79 21.44 -5.06
N VAL A 348 -2.12 20.26 -5.57
CA VAL A 348 -3.18 19.97 -6.53
C VAL A 348 -3.67 18.53 -6.28
N THR A 349 -4.80 18.15 -6.86
CA THR A 349 -5.34 16.80 -6.70
C THR A 349 -5.55 16.09 -8.04
N PHE A 350 -5.42 14.76 -8.03
CA PHE A 350 -5.66 13.90 -9.20
C PHE A 350 -7.14 13.70 -9.53
N SER A 351 -8.06 14.02 -8.62
CA SER A 351 -9.51 13.80 -8.80
C SER A 351 -10.28 15.12 -8.89
N LEU A 352 -11.17 15.21 -9.86
CA LEU A 352 -12.09 16.34 -9.98
C LEU A 352 -13.09 16.36 -8.80
N GLY A 353 -13.59 15.21 -8.36
CA GLY A 353 -14.48 15.10 -7.21
C GLY A 353 -13.83 15.59 -5.92
N ASN A 354 -12.57 15.22 -5.67
CA ASN A 354 -11.81 15.68 -4.50
C ASN A 354 -11.53 17.19 -4.55
N ALA A 355 -11.41 17.77 -5.76
CA ALA A 355 -11.29 19.22 -5.94
C ALA A 355 -12.47 20.01 -5.36
N ILE A 356 -13.67 19.40 -5.27
CA ILE A 356 -14.85 19.99 -4.62
C ILE A 356 -14.57 20.26 -3.15
N GLY A 357 -13.98 19.30 -2.44
CA GLY A 357 -13.64 19.46 -1.02
C GLY A 357 -12.76 20.68 -0.77
N TYR A 358 -11.70 20.88 -1.57
CA TYR A 358 -10.84 22.06 -1.44
C TYR A 358 -11.52 23.35 -1.88
N LYS A 359 -12.40 23.29 -2.88
CA LYS A 359 -13.21 24.45 -3.33
C LYS A 359 -14.08 24.99 -2.19
N GLU A 360 -14.75 24.10 -1.45
CA GLU A 360 -15.59 24.49 -0.30
C GLU A 360 -14.78 25.12 0.84
N HIS A 361 -13.48 24.79 0.94
CA HIS A 361 -12.54 25.39 1.89
C HIS A 361 -11.68 26.51 1.27
N LEU A 362 -12.11 27.11 0.15
CA LEU A 362 -11.44 28.24 -0.49
C LEU A 362 -9.95 27.99 -0.83
N GLY A 363 -9.62 26.73 -1.13
CA GLY A 363 -8.27 26.27 -1.47
C GLY A 363 -7.40 25.87 -0.28
N GLY A 364 -7.97 25.75 0.92
CA GLY A 364 -7.28 25.21 2.10
C GLY A 364 -6.21 26.13 2.71
N TYR A 365 -6.21 27.41 2.33
CA TYR A 365 -5.29 28.40 2.89
C TYR A 365 -5.81 28.96 4.21
N GLU A 366 -4.89 29.33 5.09
CA GLU A 366 -5.20 30.20 6.22
C GLU A 366 -5.42 31.63 5.70
N HIS A 367 -6.55 32.25 6.09
CA HIS A 367 -6.85 33.65 5.80
C HIS A 367 -6.84 34.10 4.31
N PRO A 368 -7.29 33.29 3.33
CA PRO A 368 -7.17 33.62 1.89
C PRO A 368 -7.93 34.89 1.49
N LEU A 369 -9.01 35.20 2.19
CA LEU A 369 -9.88 36.35 1.90
C LEU A 369 -9.39 37.67 2.51
N GLU A 370 -8.24 37.66 3.19
CA GLU A 370 -7.62 38.89 3.69
C GLU A 370 -6.91 39.68 2.57
N TYR A 371 -6.67 39.08 1.40
CA TYR A 371 -6.02 39.74 0.27
C TYR A 371 -7.02 40.00 -0.85
N ASN A 372 -7.16 41.26 -1.29
CA ASN A 372 -8.12 41.59 -2.35
C ASN A 372 -7.72 41.04 -3.73
N SER A 373 -6.44 40.81 -3.95
CA SER A 373 -5.88 40.21 -5.14
C SER A 373 -4.62 39.43 -4.81
N GLN A 374 -4.24 38.53 -5.70
CA GLN A 374 -2.98 37.82 -5.61
C GLN A 374 -1.78 38.75 -5.74
N ALA A 375 -1.94 39.96 -6.29
CA ALA A 375 -0.88 40.95 -6.34
C ALA A 375 -0.60 41.61 -4.98
N ASN A 376 -1.55 41.60 -4.04
CA ASN A 376 -1.33 42.22 -2.73
C ASN A 376 -0.29 41.46 -1.91
N LEU A 377 0.76 42.18 -1.48
CA LEU A 377 1.84 41.64 -0.65
C LEU A 377 1.42 41.53 0.82
N TYR A 378 0.60 42.47 1.29
CA TYR A 378 0.13 42.56 2.68
C TYR A 378 -1.39 42.32 2.76
N PRO A 379 -1.89 41.78 3.88
CA PRO A 379 -3.33 41.61 4.08
C PRO A 379 -4.04 42.97 4.26
N ALA A 380 -5.33 42.99 3.92
CA ALA A 380 -6.23 44.11 4.11
C ALA A 380 -6.55 44.37 5.59
N ARG A 381 -6.96 45.60 5.93
CA ARG A 381 -7.20 45.99 7.33
C ARG A 381 -8.39 45.26 7.99
N GLY A 382 -8.16 44.64 9.15
CA GLY A 382 -9.17 44.11 10.09
C GLY A 382 -10.18 45.18 10.55
N SER A 383 -11.48 44.88 10.57
CA SER A 383 -12.49 45.76 11.20
C SER A 383 -12.33 45.78 12.72
N ASP A 384 -11.93 44.64 13.31
CA ASP A 384 -11.89 44.44 14.75
C ASP A 384 -10.47 44.11 15.22
N SER A 385 -10.04 44.86 16.24
CA SER A 385 -8.87 44.65 17.10
C SER A 385 -7.55 45.36 16.75
N ASP A 386 -6.94 45.85 17.82
CA ASP A 386 -5.56 46.29 18.07
C ASP A 386 -4.47 45.26 17.68
N SER A 387 -4.78 44.27 16.83
CA SER A 387 -3.80 43.30 16.36
C SER A 387 -2.89 43.93 15.29
N THR A 388 -1.59 43.95 15.57
CA THR A 388 -0.48 44.36 14.70
C THR A 388 -0.26 43.42 13.49
N VAL A 389 -1.33 42.94 12.84
CA VAL A 389 -1.22 41.96 11.71
C VAL A 389 -0.71 42.61 10.42
N THR A 390 -0.26 43.86 10.47
CA THR A 390 0.52 44.52 9.39
C THR A 390 1.94 43.94 9.22
N GLU A 391 2.36 42.98 10.05
CA GLU A 391 3.66 42.31 9.95
C GLU A 391 3.63 40.97 9.17
N GLY A 392 2.46 40.48 8.76
CA GLY A 392 2.36 39.26 7.95
C GLY A 392 2.76 39.51 6.50
N ASN A 393 4.03 39.32 6.15
CA ASN A 393 4.44 39.25 4.75
C ASN A 393 4.01 37.91 4.13
N ARG A 394 3.58 37.94 2.87
CA ARG A 394 3.47 36.75 2.04
C ARG A 394 4.88 36.26 1.69
N ASP A 395 5.15 34.96 1.81
CA ASP A 395 6.44 34.40 1.39
C ASP A 395 6.54 34.36 -0.14
N GLY A 396 7.11 35.44 -0.68
CA GLY A 396 7.52 35.63 -2.06
C GLY A 396 8.30 36.94 -2.12
N SER A 397 9.61 36.88 -2.25
CA SER A 397 10.42 38.09 -2.47
C SER A 397 10.39 38.45 -3.94
N GLU A 398 10.60 39.72 -4.28
CA GLU A 398 10.75 40.15 -5.69
C GLU A 398 11.84 39.35 -6.44
N SER A 399 12.82 38.81 -5.70
CA SER A 399 13.85 37.90 -6.21
C SER A 399 13.32 36.55 -6.69
N ASP A 400 12.09 36.19 -6.35
CA ASP A 400 11.38 35.00 -6.82
C ASP A 400 10.59 35.25 -8.11
N SER A 401 10.60 36.49 -8.61
CA SER A 401 10.08 36.80 -9.94
C SER A 401 11.26 37.05 -10.86
N ASP A 402 11.40 36.25 -11.91
CA ASP A 402 12.07 36.76 -13.11
C ASP A 402 11.15 37.85 -13.69
N SER A 403 11.33 39.07 -13.17
CA SER A 403 11.04 40.41 -13.72
C SER A 403 9.65 40.74 -14.30
N SER A 404 8.58 39.97 -14.07
CA SER A 404 7.30 40.22 -14.78
C SER A 404 6.01 40.27 -13.96
N PHE A 405 6.03 40.06 -12.64
CA PHE A 405 4.86 40.22 -11.78
C PHE A 405 5.17 41.23 -10.69
N VAL A 406 4.49 42.37 -10.72
CA VAL A 406 4.69 43.45 -9.76
C VAL A 406 3.72 43.23 -8.60
N PHE A 407 4.28 43.07 -7.40
CA PHE A 407 3.48 43.03 -6.19
C PHE A 407 3.01 44.44 -5.81
N ASP A 408 1.78 44.51 -5.32
CA ASP A 408 1.21 45.70 -4.70
C ASP A 408 1.63 45.72 -3.23
N ASP A 409 2.51 46.67 -2.89
CA ASP A 409 3.04 46.89 -1.54
C ASP A 409 2.14 47.79 -0.66
N ALA A 410 0.97 48.18 -1.19
CA ALA A 410 0.00 48.96 -0.43
C ALA A 410 -0.42 48.25 0.86
N LYS A 411 -0.47 49.02 1.93
CA LYS A 411 -0.97 48.62 3.25
C LYS A 411 -2.30 49.31 3.52
N ASP A 412 -3.04 48.80 4.50
CA ASP A 412 -4.24 49.43 5.05
C ASP A 412 -5.41 49.63 4.06
N TYR A 413 -5.42 48.90 2.95
CA TYR A 413 -6.52 48.89 2.00
C TYR A 413 -7.75 48.15 2.58
N PRO A 414 -8.98 48.49 2.15
CA PRO A 414 -10.20 47.87 2.66
C PRO A 414 -10.29 46.40 2.27
N ALA A 415 -10.75 45.54 3.18
CA ALA A 415 -10.90 44.11 2.92
C ALA A 415 -12.20 43.82 2.16
N LEU A 416 -12.11 43.73 0.83
CA LEU A 416 -13.27 43.61 -0.06
C LEU A 416 -13.79 42.17 -0.14
N ARG A 417 -12.94 41.16 0.06
CA ARG A 417 -13.29 39.75 -0.16
C ARG A 417 -13.86 39.02 1.05
N ARG A 418 -13.99 39.68 2.21
CA ARG A 418 -14.41 39.03 3.47
C ARG A 418 -15.75 38.30 3.39
N ASN A 419 -16.63 38.75 2.52
CA ASN A 419 -17.95 38.17 2.36
C ASN A 419 -17.99 37.11 1.24
N GLN A 420 -16.90 36.90 0.50
CA GLN A 420 -16.83 35.89 -0.56
C GLN A 420 -17.11 34.50 0.03
N ARG A 421 -18.07 33.80 -0.57
CA ARG A 421 -18.41 32.41 -0.23
C ARG A 421 -18.12 31.42 -1.35
N GLN A 422 -17.98 31.93 -2.57
CA GLN A 422 -17.73 31.10 -3.75
C GLN A 422 -16.25 30.74 -3.87
N GLY A 423 -15.94 29.45 -3.90
CA GLY A 423 -14.67 28.91 -4.40
C GLY A 423 -14.79 28.45 -5.85
N PHE A 424 -13.65 28.22 -6.50
CA PHE A 424 -13.55 27.83 -7.90
C PHE A 424 -12.74 26.54 -8.05
N ILE A 425 -13.10 25.72 -9.04
CA ILE A 425 -12.30 24.56 -9.43
C ILE A 425 -11.61 24.88 -10.75
N TYR A 426 -10.30 24.70 -10.78
CA TYR A 426 -9.49 24.84 -11.98
C TYR A 426 -8.96 23.48 -12.42
N ALA A 427 -9.21 23.12 -13.67
CA ALA A 427 -8.40 22.13 -14.37
C ALA A 427 -7.14 22.84 -14.90
N ILE A 428 -5.98 22.28 -14.60
CA ILE A 428 -4.68 22.86 -14.93
C ILE A 428 -4.01 21.96 -15.95
N ASP A 429 -3.67 22.50 -17.13
CA ASP A 429 -2.87 21.77 -18.12
C ASP A 429 -1.44 21.57 -17.59
N THR A 430 -1.13 20.33 -17.22
CA THR A 430 0.16 19.94 -16.62
C THR A 430 1.09 19.23 -17.60
N ARG A 431 0.74 19.15 -18.88
CA ARG A 431 1.65 18.61 -19.91
C ARG A 431 2.95 19.40 -19.93
N GLY A 432 4.07 18.69 -19.80
CA GLY A 432 5.41 19.25 -19.71
C GLY A 432 5.77 19.89 -18.35
N ILE A 433 4.87 19.83 -17.36
CA ILE A 433 5.13 20.30 -16.00
C ILE A 433 5.48 19.10 -15.12
N GLU A 434 6.49 19.24 -14.27
CA GLU A 434 6.80 18.23 -13.26
C GLU A 434 5.60 18.05 -12.32
N VAL A 435 5.04 16.84 -12.30
CA VAL A 435 3.98 16.40 -11.39
C VAL A 435 4.57 15.34 -10.46
N VAL A 436 4.56 15.62 -9.17
CA VAL A 436 5.03 14.73 -8.10
C VAL A 436 3.81 14.10 -7.42
N PRO A 437 3.49 12.82 -7.68
CA PRO A 437 2.35 12.16 -7.07
C PRO A 437 2.68 11.74 -5.63
N GLY A 438 1.79 12.00 -4.68
CA GLY A 438 2.00 11.72 -3.25
C GLY A 438 2.20 10.24 -2.95
N TRP A 439 1.13 9.45 -3.06
CA TRP A 439 1.16 8.04 -2.69
C TRP A 439 2.07 7.17 -3.55
N GLU A 440 2.28 7.53 -4.82
CA GLU A 440 3.27 6.86 -5.66
C GLU A 440 4.69 7.07 -5.10
N ASN A 441 5.01 8.25 -4.56
CA ASN A 441 6.29 8.44 -3.86
C ASN A 441 6.35 7.64 -2.55
N VAL A 442 5.28 7.61 -1.76
CA VAL A 442 5.25 6.83 -0.51
C VAL A 442 5.50 5.34 -0.77
N ARG A 443 4.88 4.78 -1.82
CA ARG A 443 4.93 3.34 -2.13
C ARG A 443 6.11 2.93 -3.01
N LEU A 444 6.52 3.76 -3.96
CA LEU A 444 7.53 3.41 -4.96
C LEU A 444 8.88 4.07 -4.69
N ASN A 445 8.90 5.28 -4.13
CA ASN A 445 10.15 5.98 -3.90
C ASN A 445 10.91 5.37 -2.73
N ARG A 446 12.22 5.16 -2.92
CA ARG A 446 13.13 4.68 -1.89
C ARG A 446 13.84 5.83 -1.18
N THR A 447 13.90 6.98 -1.83
CA THR A 447 14.38 8.22 -1.24
C THR A 447 13.26 8.80 -0.37
N GLY A 448 13.53 9.01 0.92
CA GLY A 448 12.60 9.74 1.77
C GLY A 448 12.51 11.18 1.29
N ILE A 449 11.30 11.64 0.97
CA ILE A 449 11.03 13.02 0.58
C ILE A 449 10.12 13.69 1.61
N GLN A 450 10.22 15.01 1.74
CA GLN A 450 9.34 15.78 2.61
C GLN A 450 8.01 16.04 1.90
N PHE A 451 7.16 15.02 1.89
CA PHE A 451 5.81 15.10 1.35
C PHE A 451 4.91 14.12 2.12
N ASP A 452 4.03 14.69 2.94
CA ASP A 452 2.96 13.97 3.64
C ASP A 452 1.64 14.27 2.90
N PRO A 453 1.31 13.51 1.84
CA PRO A 453 0.14 13.79 1.01
C PRO A 453 -1.15 13.37 1.72
N ASP A 454 -2.26 14.04 1.39
CA ASP A 454 -3.57 13.39 1.52
C ASP A 454 -3.78 12.32 0.43
N ASP A 455 -4.96 11.71 0.39
CA ASP A 455 -5.25 10.53 -0.44
C ASP A 455 -5.01 10.71 -1.93
N LEU A 456 -5.29 11.91 -2.47
CA LEU A 456 -5.19 12.18 -3.91
C LEU A 456 -4.35 13.44 -4.17
N GLU A 457 -3.54 13.86 -3.19
CA GLU A 457 -2.65 15.00 -3.33
C GLU A 457 -1.48 14.66 -4.25
N GLY A 458 -1.24 15.57 -5.20
CA GLY A 458 0.01 15.71 -5.91
C GLY A 458 0.55 17.12 -5.75
N ARG A 459 1.78 17.32 -6.21
CA ARG A 459 2.36 18.67 -6.32
C ARG A 459 2.88 18.89 -7.72
N ILE A 460 2.51 20.01 -8.33
CA ILE A 460 3.09 20.43 -9.60
C ILE A 460 4.24 21.41 -9.34
N SER A 461 5.30 21.32 -10.15
CA SER A 461 6.41 22.25 -10.07
C SER A 461 6.02 23.57 -10.72
N MET A 462 5.66 24.52 -9.88
CA MET A 462 5.21 25.81 -10.31
C MET A 462 6.41 26.69 -10.71
N PRO A 463 6.39 27.32 -11.91
CA PRO A 463 7.38 28.33 -12.28
C PRO A 463 7.41 29.47 -11.27
N THR A 464 8.59 30.02 -11.04
CA THR A 464 8.82 31.24 -10.23
C THR A 464 7.83 32.34 -10.58
N ARG A 465 7.58 32.53 -11.88
CA ARG A 465 6.66 33.55 -12.40
C ARG A 465 5.17 33.28 -12.18
N GLY A 466 4.71 32.08 -11.81
CA GLY A 466 3.28 31.71 -11.88
C GLY A 466 2.98 30.58 -12.88
N ILE A 467 1.88 29.84 -12.65
CA ILE A 467 1.22 29.04 -13.70
C ILE A 467 0.50 30.01 -14.64
N SER A 468 0.75 29.96 -15.94
CA SER A 468 0.13 30.90 -16.88
C SER A 468 -1.38 30.67 -17.00
N ALA A 469 -2.14 31.75 -17.16
CA ALA A 469 -3.59 31.73 -17.40
C ALA A 469 -3.99 30.88 -18.61
N GLU A 470 -3.10 30.71 -19.60
CA GLU A 470 -3.36 29.86 -20.77
C GLU A 470 -3.55 28.38 -20.40
N ARG A 471 -3.01 27.95 -19.25
CA ARG A 471 -3.13 26.59 -18.70
C ARG A 471 -4.27 26.42 -17.71
N LEU A 472 -5.00 27.49 -17.39
CA LEU A 472 -6.03 27.49 -16.35
C LEU A 472 -7.41 27.47 -16.99
N TRP A 473 -8.18 26.44 -16.65
CA TRP A 473 -9.53 26.23 -17.15
C TRP A 473 -10.49 26.16 -15.98
N LEU A 474 -11.44 27.08 -15.93
CA LEU A 474 -12.46 27.09 -14.88
C LEU A 474 -13.49 26.00 -15.20
N VAL A 475 -13.68 25.08 -14.27
CA VAL A 475 -14.70 24.05 -14.34
C VAL A 475 -16.05 24.62 -13.87
N ASN A 476 -17.12 24.31 -14.60
CA ASN A 476 -18.47 24.72 -14.24
C ASN A 476 -18.97 24.00 -12.97
N SER A 477 -20.02 24.53 -12.36
CA SER A 477 -20.62 24.01 -11.12
C SER A 477 -21.19 22.60 -11.28
N GLU A 478 -21.48 22.17 -12.52
CA GLU A 478 -21.95 20.82 -12.86
C GLU A 478 -20.81 19.83 -13.15
N LEU A 479 -19.55 20.24 -13.05
CA LEU A 479 -18.36 19.41 -13.31
C LEU A 479 -18.35 18.73 -14.67
N SER A 480 -19.03 19.32 -15.65
CA SER A 480 -19.25 18.73 -16.98
C SER A 480 -18.56 19.48 -18.10
N ARG A 481 -18.07 20.69 -17.82
CA ARG A 481 -17.36 21.50 -18.79
C ARG A 481 -16.38 22.43 -18.10
N ALA A 482 -15.29 22.76 -18.79
CA ALA A 482 -14.42 23.86 -18.42
C ALA A 482 -14.11 24.78 -19.60
N ALA A 483 -13.88 26.06 -19.31
CA ALA A 483 -13.39 27.03 -20.29
C ALA A 483 -12.14 27.74 -19.76
N ARG A 484 -11.24 28.10 -20.67
CA ARG A 484 -10.01 28.83 -20.33
C ARG A 484 -10.34 30.18 -19.69
N VAL A 485 -9.64 30.54 -18.63
CA VAL A 485 -9.92 31.79 -17.88
C VAL A 485 -9.81 33.05 -18.74
N ASP A 486 -8.87 33.08 -19.71
CA ASP A 486 -8.75 34.19 -20.66
C ASP A 486 -9.98 34.34 -21.56
N ASP A 487 -10.61 33.23 -21.95
CA ASP A 487 -11.82 33.27 -22.78
C ASP A 487 -13.03 33.71 -21.97
N ILE A 488 -13.12 33.30 -20.70
CA ILE A 488 -14.14 33.76 -19.75
C ILE A 488 -14.00 35.27 -19.52
N TYR A 489 -12.78 35.76 -19.30
CA TYR A 489 -12.52 37.20 -19.13
C TYR A 489 -12.89 38.00 -20.37
N GLY A 490 -12.53 37.51 -21.56
CA GLY A 490 -12.92 38.11 -22.83
C GLY A 490 -14.44 38.13 -23.04
N GLN A 491 -15.14 37.08 -22.60
CA GLN A 491 -16.60 36.98 -22.68
C GLN A 491 -17.30 37.90 -21.67
N ALA A 492 -16.74 38.06 -20.47
CA ALA A 492 -17.26 38.99 -19.46
C ALA A 492 -17.16 40.45 -19.91
N GLY A 493 -16.11 40.80 -20.67
CA GLY A 493 -15.97 42.12 -21.27
C GLY A 493 -16.07 43.25 -20.24
N ALA A 494 -16.94 44.23 -20.50
CA ALA A 494 -17.14 45.38 -19.60
C ALA A 494 -17.75 45.02 -18.24
N ASP A 495 -18.36 43.84 -18.11
CA ASP A 495 -19.02 43.39 -16.87
C ASP A 495 -18.06 42.69 -15.90
N ALA A 496 -16.81 42.42 -16.30
CA ALA A 496 -15.84 41.68 -15.49
C ALA A 496 -15.69 42.26 -14.06
N ASP A 497 -15.50 43.58 -13.95
CA ASP A 497 -15.35 44.25 -12.64
C ASP A 497 -16.63 44.21 -11.80
N ALA A 498 -17.80 44.15 -12.42
CA ALA A 498 -19.07 44.05 -11.71
C ALA A 498 -19.27 42.62 -11.16
N ILE A 499 -18.96 41.61 -11.97
CA ILE A 499 -19.04 40.19 -11.62
C ILE A 499 -18.07 39.86 -10.47
N GLU A 500 -16.83 40.33 -10.57
CA GLU A 500 -15.81 40.13 -9.52
C GLU A 500 -16.24 40.79 -8.19
N ARG A 501 -16.72 42.04 -8.22
CA ARG A 501 -17.21 42.72 -7.01
C ARG A 501 -18.42 42.05 -6.37
N ALA A 502 -19.35 41.54 -7.17
CA ALA A 502 -20.50 40.77 -6.66
C ALA A 502 -20.02 39.49 -5.95
N THR A 503 -19.06 38.78 -6.57
CA THR A 503 -18.42 37.59 -5.96
C THR A 503 -17.79 37.92 -4.61
N TRP A 504 -17.04 39.02 -4.52
CA TRP A 504 -16.42 39.48 -3.27
C TRP A 504 -17.42 39.89 -2.19
N ALA A 505 -18.55 40.47 -2.59
CA ALA A 505 -19.63 40.86 -1.69
C ALA A 505 -20.41 39.67 -1.10
N GLY A 506 -20.12 38.44 -1.54
CA GLY A 506 -20.87 37.25 -1.13
C GLY A 506 -22.22 37.11 -1.82
N ASP A 507 -22.44 37.89 -2.89
CA ASP A 507 -23.51 37.59 -3.83
C ASP A 507 -23.03 36.38 -4.62
N ASN A 508 -23.56 35.20 -4.29
CA ASN A 508 -23.23 33.94 -4.98
C ASN A 508 -23.62 33.98 -6.47
N MET A 509 -24.25 35.06 -6.94
CA MET A 509 -24.67 35.30 -8.32
C MET A 509 -25.46 34.11 -8.89
N VAL A 510 -26.29 33.49 -8.03
CA VAL A 510 -27.07 32.31 -8.40
C VAL A 510 -28.15 32.75 -9.38
N VAL A 511 -27.99 32.32 -10.63
CA VAL A 511 -28.93 32.63 -11.73
C VAL A 511 -30.04 31.59 -11.83
N SER A 512 -29.78 30.35 -11.40
CA SER A 512 -30.78 29.28 -11.35
C SER A 512 -30.30 28.13 -10.47
N TYR A 513 -31.18 27.18 -10.18
CA TYR A 513 -30.82 25.90 -9.58
C TYR A 513 -31.16 24.77 -10.54
N ARG A 514 -30.24 23.82 -10.74
CA ARG A 514 -30.59 22.55 -11.39
C ARG A 514 -30.98 21.53 -10.31
N LYS A 515 -32.02 20.76 -10.61
CA LYS A 515 -32.46 19.61 -9.80
C LYS A 515 -31.67 18.38 -10.24
N GLU A 516 -30.89 17.81 -9.34
CA GLU A 516 -30.27 16.50 -9.57
C GLU A 516 -30.99 15.45 -8.72
N VAL A 517 -31.26 14.29 -9.32
CA VAL A 517 -31.84 13.12 -8.64
C VAL A 517 -30.76 12.06 -8.64
N ILE A 518 -30.14 11.83 -7.48
CA ILE A 518 -29.11 10.79 -7.34
C ILE A 518 -29.83 9.44 -7.21
N PRO A 519 -29.62 8.47 -8.13
CA PRO A 519 -30.21 7.15 -7.98
C PRO A 519 -29.45 6.36 -6.91
N GLY A 520 -30.12 5.98 -5.81
CA GLY A 520 -29.60 5.00 -4.83
C GLY A 520 -29.43 5.51 -3.40
N GLU A 521 -29.44 6.84 -3.18
CA GLU A 521 -29.52 7.44 -1.85
C GLU A 521 -30.86 8.18 -1.73
N GLY A 522 -31.69 7.79 -0.75
CA GLY A 522 -33.12 8.12 -0.72
C GLY A 522 -33.44 9.60 -0.95
N ASP A 523 -34.32 9.89 -1.92
CA ASP A 523 -35.07 11.14 -2.21
C ASP A 523 -34.43 12.50 -1.85
N GLY A 524 -33.10 12.59 -1.81
CA GLY A 524 -32.37 13.83 -1.62
C GLY A 524 -32.39 14.64 -2.92
N ILE A 525 -33.23 15.67 -2.98
CA ILE A 525 -33.14 16.65 -4.06
C ILE A 525 -31.96 17.58 -3.75
N PHE A 526 -30.87 17.44 -4.51
CA PHE A 526 -29.76 18.39 -4.45
C PHE A 526 -29.96 19.49 -5.48
N HIS A 527 -29.75 20.74 -5.03
CA HIS A 527 -29.82 21.92 -5.87
C HIS A 527 -28.40 22.42 -6.14
N ILE A 528 -27.92 22.22 -7.37
CA ILE A 528 -26.64 22.80 -7.80
C ILE A 528 -26.90 24.26 -8.18
N PRO A 529 -26.30 25.24 -7.46
CA PRO A 529 -26.41 26.64 -7.84
C PRO A 529 -25.64 26.87 -9.14
N ILE A 530 -26.33 27.38 -10.15
CA ILE A 530 -25.71 27.88 -11.38
C ILE A 530 -25.38 29.35 -11.16
N THR A 531 -24.13 29.71 -11.38
CA THR A 531 -23.56 31.04 -11.16
C THR A 531 -23.43 31.82 -12.47
N ARG A 532 -23.10 33.13 -12.38
CA ARG A 532 -22.74 33.90 -13.57
C ARG A 532 -21.52 33.35 -14.31
N TYR A 533 -20.59 32.69 -13.62
CA TYR A 533 -19.42 32.07 -14.25
C TYR A 533 -19.81 30.87 -15.12
N ASP A 534 -20.81 30.09 -14.72
CA ASP A 534 -21.35 28.98 -15.51
C ASP A 534 -21.93 29.48 -16.83
N GLN A 535 -22.68 30.59 -16.79
CA GLN A 535 -23.19 31.24 -18.00
C GLN A 535 -22.05 31.73 -18.90
N LEU A 536 -20.98 32.31 -18.35
CA LEU A 536 -19.83 32.72 -19.14
C LEU A 536 -19.15 31.53 -19.82
N ILE A 537 -19.05 30.38 -19.15
CA ILE A 537 -18.53 29.14 -19.76
C ILE A 537 -19.43 28.70 -20.93
N ASP A 538 -20.75 28.73 -20.76
CA ASP A 538 -21.69 28.38 -21.83
C ASP A 538 -21.68 29.39 -22.99
N GLU A 539 -21.52 30.68 -22.71
CA GLU A 539 -21.35 31.73 -23.72
C GLU A 539 -20.04 31.53 -24.51
N VAL A 540 -18.94 31.16 -23.83
CA VAL A 540 -17.68 30.79 -24.50
C VAL A 540 -17.90 29.59 -25.43
N ALA A 541 -18.58 28.54 -24.97
CA ALA A 541 -18.91 27.38 -25.80
C ALA A 541 -19.77 27.79 -27.03
N ALA A 542 -20.82 28.59 -26.80
CA ALA A 542 -21.72 29.08 -27.85
C ALA A 542 -21.01 29.96 -28.90
N SER A 543 -19.92 30.64 -28.50
CA SER A 543 -19.08 31.43 -29.41
C SER A 543 -18.15 30.58 -30.31
N GLY A 544 -18.15 29.25 -30.15
CA GLY A 544 -17.32 28.32 -30.93
C GLY A 544 -15.86 28.26 -30.47
N LYS A 545 -15.55 28.79 -29.28
CA LYS A 545 -14.23 28.69 -28.68
C LYS A 545 -14.01 27.30 -28.05
N PRO A 546 -12.75 26.84 -27.90
CA PRO A 546 -12.45 25.57 -27.27
C PRO A 546 -12.98 25.50 -25.83
N VAL A 547 -13.68 24.40 -25.52
CA VAL A 547 -14.12 24.03 -24.17
C VAL A 547 -13.68 22.59 -23.88
N LEU A 548 -13.30 22.32 -22.64
CA LEU A 548 -13.00 20.97 -22.17
C LEU A 548 -14.33 20.35 -21.75
N GLU A 549 -14.77 19.30 -22.46
CA GLU A 549 -15.95 18.54 -22.06
C GLU A 549 -15.53 17.42 -21.10
N LEU A 550 -16.28 17.28 -20.00
CA LEU A 550 -16.02 16.32 -18.94
C LEU A 550 -17.22 15.35 -18.86
N PRO A 551 -16.99 14.04 -18.75
CA PRO A 551 -18.07 13.08 -18.71
C PRO A 551 -18.93 13.28 -17.45
N LYS A 552 -20.24 13.20 -17.62
CA LYS A 552 -21.21 13.28 -16.52
C LYS A 552 -21.32 11.93 -15.81
N ASP A 553 -21.67 11.97 -14.53
CA ASP A 553 -22.02 10.80 -13.69
C ASP A 553 -20.88 9.78 -13.48
N VAL A 554 -19.64 10.14 -13.79
CA VAL A 554 -18.45 9.32 -13.52
C VAL A 554 -17.37 10.19 -12.88
N GLU A 555 -16.57 9.60 -11.99
CA GLU A 555 -15.40 10.27 -11.44
C GLU A 555 -14.38 10.56 -12.55
N VAL A 556 -13.84 11.78 -12.55
CA VAL A 556 -12.86 12.22 -13.55
C VAL A 556 -11.50 12.39 -12.88
N PHE A 557 -10.50 11.70 -13.43
CA PHE A 557 -9.13 11.80 -12.97
C PHE A 557 -8.24 12.59 -13.93
N ALA A 558 -7.10 13.03 -13.39
CA ALA A 558 -6.03 13.71 -14.10
C ALA A 558 -5.69 13.10 -15.45
N ASN A 559 -5.62 11.77 -15.52
CA ASN A 559 -5.25 11.00 -16.71
C ASN A 559 -6.36 10.91 -17.77
N ASP A 560 -7.61 11.19 -17.40
CA ASP A 560 -8.75 11.11 -18.33
C ASP A 560 -8.88 12.37 -19.20
N ILE A 561 -8.15 13.43 -18.86
CA ILE A 561 -8.26 14.73 -19.53
C ILE A 561 -7.58 14.70 -20.90
N VAL A 562 -8.39 14.96 -21.93
CA VAL A 562 -7.93 15.24 -23.29
C VAL A 562 -8.19 16.72 -23.58
N TRP A 563 -7.12 17.51 -23.66
CA TRP A 563 -7.22 18.93 -23.91
C TRP A 563 -7.73 19.23 -25.34
N PRO A 564 -8.69 20.15 -25.51
CA PRO A 564 -9.22 20.56 -26.82
C PRO A 564 -8.25 21.48 -27.59
N VAL A 565 -7.03 21.66 -27.06
CA VAL A 565 -6.00 22.54 -27.59
C VAL A 565 -4.64 21.83 -27.60
N PRO A 566 -3.73 22.19 -28.53
CA PRO A 566 -2.36 21.72 -28.50
C PRO A 566 -1.67 22.01 -27.16
N GLU A 567 -0.61 21.25 -26.88
CA GLU A 567 0.19 21.47 -25.68
C GLU A 567 0.76 22.89 -25.63
N HIS A 568 0.54 23.58 -24.51
CA HIS A 568 1.02 24.93 -24.30
C HIS A 568 2.52 24.94 -23.97
N TYR A 569 3.39 24.84 -24.97
CA TYR A 569 4.83 25.03 -24.77
C TYR A 569 5.19 26.51 -24.91
N ARG A 570 5.52 27.18 -23.80
CA ARG A 570 6.39 28.36 -23.86
C ARG A 570 7.77 27.93 -23.38
N THR A 571 8.73 27.97 -24.30
CA THR A 571 10.17 28.05 -24.04
C THR A 571 10.50 29.05 -22.95
#